data_AF-A0A7R9AH19-F1
#
_entry.id   AF-A0A7R9AH19-F1
#
_cell.length_a   1.000
_cell.length_b   1.000
_cell.length_c   1.000
_cell.angle_alpha   90.00
_cell.angle_beta   90.00
_cell.angle_gamma   90.00
#
_symmetry.space_group_name_H-M   'P 1'
#
loop_
_entity.id
_entity.type
_entity.pdbx_description
1 polymer ?
#
loop_
_entity_poly.entity_id
_entity_poly.type
_entity_poly.pdbx_seq_one_letter_code
_entity_poly.pdbx_strand_id
1 'polypeptide(L)'
;NRQHNENFPVPQRLTDRCWVIHEATQPKLGGLFYSRDMVLLAYNKKMRDGGFISISSTSWPGLEPRENMVRAEMADGGGMCALPDPKHNTTKTLFRFVSTLDFKISLIPYRVIQALYVEGSRNYIVGLRKYQKARRQKEVHRIDQR
;
A
#
# COMPACT_ATOMS: atom_id res chain seq x y z
N ASN A 1 -6.72 14.91 9.64
CA ASN A 1 -5.92 14.13 10.60
C ASN A 1 -4.81 13.33 9.92
N ARG A 2 -3.87 14.01 9.24
CA ARG A 2 -2.57 13.44 8.87
C ARG A 2 -1.53 14.27 9.61
N GLN A 3 -1.28 13.93 10.87
CA GLN A 3 -0.01 14.33 11.47
C GLN A 3 1.04 13.47 10.76
N HIS A 4 1.76 14.10 9.83
CA HIS A 4 2.97 13.54 9.26
C HIS A 4 3.94 13.38 10.43
N ASN A 5 4.20 12.12 10.81
CA ASN A 5 5.14 11.80 11.85
C ASN A 5 6.54 12.01 11.24
N GLU A 6 7.21 13.10 11.63
CA GLU A 6 8.46 13.62 11.04
C GLU A 6 9.67 12.67 11.16
N ASN A 7 9.50 11.51 11.81
CA ASN A 7 10.56 10.53 12.06
C ASN A 7 10.53 9.29 11.15
N PHE A 8 9.75 9.30 10.07
CA PHE A 8 9.74 8.19 9.11
C PHE A 8 10.31 8.66 7.78
N PRO A 9 11.39 8.04 7.28
CA PRO A 9 11.96 8.43 6.00
C PRO A 9 10.89 8.27 4.93
N VAL A 10 10.65 9.37 4.21
CA VAL A 10 9.94 9.41 2.93
C VAL A 10 10.40 8.21 2.08
N PRO A 11 9.53 7.59 1.26
CA PRO A 11 9.95 6.51 0.38
C PRO A 11 11.28 6.85 -0.31
N GLN A 12 12.32 6.05 -0.06
CA GLN A 12 13.64 6.33 -0.60
C GLN A 12 13.66 5.90 -2.06
N ARG A 13 13.68 6.89 -2.96
CA ARG A 13 13.70 6.66 -4.41
C ARG A 13 15.09 6.15 -4.81
N LEU A 14 15.15 4.93 -5.31
CA LEU A 14 16.38 4.33 -5.84
C LEU A 14 16.57 4.66 -7.32
N THR A 15 15.46 4.64 -8.06
CA THR A 15 15.42 5.00 -9.48
C THR A 15 14.08 5.67 -9.82
N ASP A 16 13.87 6.01 -11.09
CA ASP A 16 12.58 6.51 -11.52
C ASP A 16 11.42 5.54 -11.33
N ARG A 17 11.72 4.25 -11.19
CA ARG A 17 10.77 3.15 -11.13
C ARG A 17 10.87 2.33 -9.86
N CYS A 18 11.78 2.65 -8.95
CA CYS A 18 12.07 1.82 -7.80
C CYS A 18 12.17 2.67 -6.53
N TRP A 19 11.48 2.25 -5.47
CA TRP A 19 11.46 2.93 -4.18
C TRP A 19 11.47 1.93 -3.05
N VAL A 20 12.07 2.33 -1.94
CA VAL A 20 11.89 1.65 -0.65
C VAL A 20 10.78 2.37 0.10
N ILE A 21 9.82 1.62 0.60
CA ILE A 21 8.67 2.13 1.35
C ILE A 21 8.74 1.56 2.76
N HIS A 22 8.58 2.42 3.76
CA HIS A 22 8.35 1.99 5.13
C HIS A 22 6.91 2.29 5.51
N GLU A 23 6.14 1.24 5.78
CA GLU A 23 4.77 1.37 6.25
C GLU A 23 4.67 0.91 7.70
N ALA A 24 4.18 1.79 8.57
CA ALA A 24 3.87 1.48 9.95
C ALA A 24 2.36 1.46 10.16
N THR A 25 1.88 0.45 10.86
CA THR A 25 0.48 0.28 11.23
C THR A 25 0.31 0.47 12.72
N GLN A 26 -0.75 1.18 13.09
CA GLN A 26 -1.14 1.34 14.48
C GLN A 26 -1.69 0.04 15.05
N PRO A 27 -1.62 -0.15 16.38
CA PRO A 27 -2.18 -1.32 17.02
C PRO A 27 -3.69 -1.38 16.79
N LYS A 28 -4.23 -2.58 16.66
CA LYS A 28 -5.67 -2.84 16.50
C LYS A 28 -6.20 -3.70 17.64
N LEU A 29 -7.52 -3.81 17.74
CA LEU A 29 -8.23 -4.70 18.67
C LEU A 29 -7.84 -4.47 20.14
N GLY A 30 -7.80 -3.21 20.58
CA GLY A 30 -7.48 -2.87 21.97
C GLY A 30 -6.06 -3.27 22.41
N GLY A 31 -5.13 -3.42 21.46
CA GLY A 31 -3.74 -3.82 21.74
C GLY A 31 -3.44 -5.29 21.52
N LEU A 32 -4.44 -6.14 21.28
CA LEU A 32 -4.24 -7.56 20.94
C LEU A 32 -3.47 -7.74 19.63
N PHE A 33 -3.59 -6.77 18.73
CA PHE A 33 -2.82 -6.71 17.50
C PHE A 33 -1.79 -5.59 17.63
N TYR A 34 -0.57 -5.93 18.05
CA TYR A 34 0.54 -4.99 18.23
C TYR A 34 0.82 -4.16 16.96
N SER A 35 1.48 -3.01 17.15
CA SER A 35 2.02 -2.21 16.06
C SER A 35 2.93 -3.05 15.17
N ARG A 36 2.77 -2.90 13.86
CA ARG A 36 3.61 -3.59 12.86
C ARG A 36 4.19 -2.62 11.89
N ASP A 37 5.41 -2.89 11.45
CA ASP A 37 5.97 -2.22 10.30
C ASP A 37 6.31 -3.20 9.18
N MET A 38 6.45 -2.66 7.99
CA MET A 38 6.91 -3.35 6.79
C MET A 38 7.90 -2.46 6.08
N VAL A 39 9.02 -3.05 5.65
CA VAL A 39 9.99 -2.40 4.76
C VAL A 39 9.87 -3.09 3.42
N LEU A 40 9.47 -2.33 2.41
CA LEU A 40 9.02 -2.86 1.13
C LEU A 40 9.86 -2.27 0.00
N LEU A 41 10.30 -3.10 -0.94
CA LEU A 41 10.82 -2.64 -2.22
C LEU A 41 9.67 -2.61 -3.22
N ALA A 42 9.38 -1.44 -3.76
CA ALA A 42 8.35 -1.24 -4.76
C ALA A 42 8.99 -0.95 -6.12
N TYR A 43 8.58 -1.69 -7.15
CA TYR A 43 9.02 -1.51 -8.52
C TYR A 43 7.83 -1.26 -9.46
N ASN A 44 7.81 -0.10 -10.13
CA ASN A 44 6.80 0.27 -11.11
C ASN A 44 7.26 -0.08 -12.53
N LYS A 45 6.40 -0.82 -13.23
CA LYS A 45 6.50 -1.08 -14.65
C LYS A 45 5.28 -0.52 -15.38
N LYS A 46 5.52 0.43 -16.28
CA LYS A 46 4.52 0.80 -17.29
C LYS A 46 4.42 -0.32 -18.31
N MET A 47 3.20 -0.73 -18.60
CA MET A 47 2.86 -1.69 -19.64
C MET A 47 2.16 -0.94 -20.79
N ARG A 48 2.01 -1.59 -21.96
CA ARG A 48 1.36 -0.98 -23.13
C ARG A 48 0.00 -0.36 -22.78
N ASP A 49 -0.81 -1.12 -22.04
CA ASP A 49 -2.20 -0.74 -21.76
C ASP A 49 -2.41 -0.28 -20.31
N GLY A 50 -1.37 -0.22 -19.47
CA GLY A 50 -1.56 0.08 -18.06
C GLY A 50 -0.29 0.17 -17.24
N GLY A 51 -0.41 -0.10 -15.94
CA GLY A 51 0.71 -0.07 -15.01
C GLY A 51 0.66 -1.23 -14.03
N PHE A 52 1.84 -1.68 -13.62
CA PHE A 52 2.02 -2.67 -12.57
C PHE A 52 3.03 -2.14 -11.55
N ILE A 53 2.74 -2.35 -10.28
CA ILE A 53 3.68 -2.12 -9.18
C ILE A 53 3.89 -3.45 -8.49
N SER A 54 5.10 -4.00 -8.58
CA SER A 54 5.54 -5.14 -7.77
C SER A 54 5.96 -4.64 -6.40
N ILE A 55 5.61 -5.38 -5.35
CA ILE A 55 5.99 -5.04 -3.98
C ILE A 55 6.46 -6.33 -3.29
N SER A 56 7.63 -6.29 -2.68
CA SER A 56 8.16 -7.38 -1.85
C SER A 56 8.82 -6.81 -0.60
N SER A 57 8.95 -7.64 0.44
CA SER A 57 9.71 -7.23 1.63
C SER A 57 11.18 -7.10 1.31
N THR A 58 11.85 -6.17 1.98
CA THR A 58 13.30 -6.00 1.88
C THR A 58 13.87 -5.54 3.21
N SER A 59 15.18 -5.72 3.38
CA SER A 59 15.94 -5.07 4.45
C SER A 59 16.48 -3.73 3.94
N TRP A 60 16.59 -2.74 4.82
CA TRP A 60 17.12 -1.43 4.44
C TRP A 60 17.92 -0.81 5.59
N PRO A 61 19.12 -0.26 5.31
CA PRO A 61 19.91 0.42 6.34
C PRO A 61 19.14 1.59 6.98
N GLY A 62 19.13 1.66 8.30
CA GLY A 62 18.38 2.67 9.08
C GLY A 62 16.90 2.34 9.28
N LEU A 63 16.43 1.17 8.81
CA LEU A 63 15.07 0.64 9.03
C LEU A 63 15.12 -0.75 9.68
N GLU A 64 16.02 -0.91 10.64
CA GLU A 64 16.15 -2.11 11.45
C GLU A 64 14.86 -2.39 12.25
N PRO A 65 14.57 -3.67 12.57
CA PRO A 65 13.46 -4.02 13.45
C PRO A 65 13.55 -3.27 14.79
N ARG A 66 12.40 -2.82 15.30
CA ARG A 66 12.30 -2.07 16.56
C ARG A 66 11.68 -2.96 17.64
N GLU A 67 12.12 -2.84 18.89
CA GLU A 67 11.63 -3.68 19.99
C GLU A 67 10.11 -3.59 20.23
N ASN A 68 9.51 -2.44 19.93
CA ASN A 68 8.08 -2.19 20.15
C ASN A 68 7.20 -2.44 18.91
N MET A 69 7.75 -2.99 17.84
CA MET A 69 7.02 -3.27 16.60
C MET A 69 7.36 -4.65 16.06
N VAL A 70 6.33 -5.37 15.61
CA VAL A 70 6.54 -6.63 14.91
C VAL A 70 6.77 -6.33 13.42
N ARG A 71 7.93 -6.74 12.88
CA ARG A 71 8.20 -6.65 11.43
C ARG A 71 7.34 -7.67 10.70
N ALA A 72 6.32 -7.20 9.98
CA ALA A 72 5.55 -8.03 9.07
C ALA A 72 6.29 -8.17 7.73
N GLU A 73 6.05 -9.29 7.04
CA GLU A 73 6.68 -9.58 5.76
C GLU A 73 5.61 -9.84 4.70
N MET A 74 5.68 -9.11 3.60
CA MET A 74 5.05 -9.45 2.34
C MET A 74 5.89 -10.46 1.57
N ALA A 75 5.29 -11.60 1.21
CA ALA A 75 5.91 -12.59 0.36
C ALA A 75 6.06 -12.07 -1.07
N ASP A 76 6.97 -12.69 -1.83
CA ASP A 76 7.23 -12.33 -3.22
C ASP A 76 6.00 -12.54 -4.11
N GLY A 77 5.91 -11.72 -5.17
CA GLY A 77 4.83 -11.78 -6.15
C GLY A 77 3.58 -10.97 -5.79
N GLY A 78 3.62 -10.22 -4.68
CA GLY A 78 2.61 -9.23 -4.37
C GLY A 78 2.75 -7.95 -5.20
N GLY A 79 1.65 -7.21 -5.35
CA GLY A 79 1.63 -5.99 -6.14
C GLY A 79 0.24 -5.50 -6.51
N MET A 80 0.23 -4.47 -7.36
CA MET A 80 -0.98 -3.82 -7.87
C MET A 80 -0.90 -3.68 -9.37
N CYS A 81 -2.01 -3.89 -10.08
CA CYS A 81 -2.12 -3.50 -11.47
C CYS A 81 -3.33 -2.59 -11.70
N ALA A 82 -3.15 -1.65 -12.63
CA ALA A 82 -4.19 -0.80 -13.17
C ALA A 82 -4.22 -1.02 -14.67
N LEU A 83 -5.30 -1.63 -15.15
CA LEU A 83 -5.50 -1.99 -16.55
C LEU A 83 -6.80 -1.34 -17.08
N PRO A 84 -6.97 -1.14 -18.39
CA PRO A 84 -8.23 -0.70 -18.94
C PRO A 84 -9.25 -1.82 -18.73
N ASP A 85 -10.47 -1.45 -18.37
CA ASP A 85 -11.54 -2.43 -18.26
C ASP A 85 -12.00 -2.83 -19.67
N PRO A 86 -11.80 -4.11 -20.09
CA PRO A 86 -12.16 -4.55 -21.43
C PRO A 86 -13.66 -4.46 -21.71
N LYS A 87 -14.51 -4.40 -20.67
CA LYS A 87 -15.97 -4.30 -20.82
C LYS A 87 -16.46 -2.86 -21.00
N HIS A 88 -15.63 -1.86 -20.72
CA HIS A 88 -16.05 -0.45 -20.65
C HIS A 88 -15.22 0.49 -21.53
N ASN A 89 -14.66 -0.05 -22.61
CA ASN A 89 -14.04 0.68 -23.71
C ASN A 89 -13.10 1.83 -23.25
N THR A 90 -12.15 1.49 -22.35
CA THR A 90 -11.08 2.35 -21.78
C THR A 90 -11.50 3.46 -20.79
N THR A 91 -12.79 3.74 -20.63
CA THR A 91 -13.27 4.77 -19.68
C THR A 91 -13.16 4.37 -18.21
N LYS A 92 -13.02 3.07 -17.93
CA LYS A 92 -12.85 2.52 -16.59
C LYS A 92 -11.52 1.79 -16.47
N THR A 93 -10.97 1.79 -15.26
CA THR A 93 -9.76 1.05 -14.90
C THR A 93 -10.14 -0.15 -14.05
N LEU A 94 -9.72 -1.34 -14.48
CA LEU A 94 -9.67 -2.53 -13.63
C LEU A 94 -8.45 -2.42 -12.72
N PHE A 95 -8.69 -2.27 -11.43
CA PHE A 95 -7.65 -2.28 -10.41
C PHE A 95 -7.61 -3.65 -9.73
N ARG A 96 -6.44 -4.29 -9.71
CA ARG A 96 -6.22 -5.52 -8.95
C ARG A 96 -5.10 -5.31 -7.95
N PHE A 97 -5.28 -5.86 -6.76
CA PHE A 97 -4.28 -5.93 -5.71
C PHE A 97 -4.13 -7.39 -5.29
N VAL A 98 -2.90 -7.87 -5.24
CA VAL A 98 -2.54 -9.20 -4.79
C VAL A 98 -1.49 -9.00 -3.71
N SER A 99 -1.70 -9.56 -2.54
CA SER A 99 -0.62 -9.64 -1.54
C SER A 99 -0.78 -10.88 -0.69
N THR A 100 0.37 -11.38 -0.24
CA THR A 100 0.49 -12.45 0.73
C THR A 100 1.31 -11.88 1.87
N LEU A 101 0.71 -11.80 3.06
CA LEU A 101 1.32 -11.18 4.23
C LEU A 101 1.50 -12.21 5.33
N ASP A 102 2.73 -12.29 5.83
CA ASP A 102 3.07 -12.92 7.09
C ASP A 102 3.14 -11.85 8.19
N PHE A 103 2.14 -11.85 9.06
CA PHE A 103 2.06 -10.91 10.19
C PHE A 103 2.95 -11.31 11.38
N LYS A 104 3.68 -12.44 11.29
CA LYS A 104 4.57 -13.01 12.32
C LYS A 104 3.88 -13.18 13.68
N ILE A 105 2.69 -13.80 13.69
CA ILE A 105 1.88 -13.97 14.91
C ILE A 105 1.61 -15.45 15.17
N SER A 106 1.97 -15.93 16.36
CA SER A 106 1.66 -17.30 16.79
C SER A 106 0.33 -17.44 17.55
N LEU A 107 -0.16 -16.36 18.20
CA LEU A 107 -1.28 -16.44 19.15
C LEU A 107 -2.62 -15.86 18.65
N ILE A 108 -2.66 -15.22 17.48
CA ILE A 108 -3.92 -14.67 16.95
C ILE A 108 -4.55 -15.69 16.00
N PRO A 109 -5.84 -16.04 16.18
CA PRO A 109 -6.53 -16.96 15.30
C PRO A 109 -6.49 -16.48 13.84
N TYR A 110 -6.20 -17.39 12.91
CA TYR A 110 -6.12 -17.09 11.47
C TYR A 110 -7.35 -16.34 10.93
N ARG A 111 -8.56 -16.68 11.41
CA ARG A 111 -9.80 -16.00 11.00
C ARG A 111 -9.83 -14.52 11.35
N VAL A 112 -9.22 -14.13 12.47
CA VAL A 112 -9.10 -12.72 12.89
C VAL A 112 -8.12 -12.00 11.97
N ILE A 113 -6.97 -12.61 11.67
CA ILE A 113 -5.99 -12.08 10.71
C ILE A 113 -6.64 -11.86 9.34
N GLN A 114 -7.39 -12.85 8.87
CA GLN A 114 -8.11 -12.78 7.59
C GLN A 114 -9.13 -11.63 7.59
N ALA A 115 -9.92 -11.46 8.65
CA ALA A 115 -10.88 -10.37 8.77
C ALA A 115 -10.19 -8.99 8.73
N LEU A 116 -9.09 -8.82 9.47
CA LEU A 116 -8.31 -7.58 9.46
C LEU A 116 -7.71 -7.27 8.08
N TYR A 117 -7.26 -8.29 7.36
CA TYR A 117 -6.71 -8.15 6.02
C TYR A 117 -7.79 -7.75 4.99
N VAL A 118 -8.97 -8.36 5.06
CA VAL A 118 -10.12 -8.01 4.20
C VAL A 118 -10.58 -6.57 4.48
N GLU A 119 -10.69 -6.20 5.76
CA GLU A 119 -11.04 -4.84 6.18
C GLU A 119 -10.02 -3.82 5.66
N GLY A 120 -8.73 -4.07 5.86
CA GLY A 120 -7.64 -3.23 5.38
C GLY A 120 -7.68 -3.04 3.86
N SER A 121 -7.87 -4.13 3.12
CA SER A 121 -8.00 -4.11 1.66
C SER A 121 -9.20 -3.27 1.20
N ARG A 122 -10.35 -3.42 1.87
CA ARG A 122 -11.55 -2.60 1.57
C ARG A 122 -11.30 -1.12 1.83
N ASN A 123 -10.69 -0.79 2.97
CA ASN A 123 -10.37 0.59 3.34
C ASN A 123 -9.41 1.23 2.35
N TYR A 124 -8.41 0.48 1.88
CA TYR A 124 -7.48 0.93 0.84
C TYR A 124 -8.21 1.29 -0.46
N ILE A 125 -9.07 0.41 -0.98
CA ILE A 125 -9.84 0.66 -2.20
C ILE A 125 -10.78 1.88 -2.06
N VAL A 126 -11.46 2.01 -0.92
CA VAL A 126 -12.30 3.19 -0.65
C VAL A 126 -11.46 4.46 -0.60
N GLY A 127 -10.31 4.43 0.06
CA GLY A 127 -9.36 5.53 0.11
C GLY A 127 -8.86 5.94 -1.28
N LEU A 128 -8.49 4.97 -2.11
CA LEU A 128 -8.05 5.19 -3.49
C LEU A 128 -9.13 5.89 -4.32
N ARG A 129 -10.39 5.45 -4.23
CA ARG A 129 -11.52 6.09 -4.93
C ARG A 129 -11.73 7.54 -4.48
N LYS A 130 -11.69 7.79 -3.16
CA LYS A 130 -11.79 9.15 -2.61
C LYS A 130 -10.66 10.04 -3.12
N TYR A 131 -9.43 9.53 -3.13
CA TYR A 131 -8.26 10.23 -3.64
C TYR A 131 -8.38 10.59 -5.12
N GLN A 132 -8.78 9.63 -5.97
CA GLN A 132 -9.00 9.85 -7.40
C GLN A 132 -10.06 10.93 -7.66
N LYS A 133 -11.19 10.88 -6.94
CA LYS A 133 -12.26 11.89 -7.05
C LYS A 133 -11.74 13.29 -6.68
N ALA A 134 -11.01 13.40 -5.57
CA ALA A 134 -10.44 14.67 -5.11
C ALA A 134 -9.41 15.23 -6.11
N ARG A 135 -8.57 14.38 -6.73
CA ARG A 135 -7.63 14.81 -7.76
C ARG A 135 -8.31 15.33 -9.01
N ARG A 136 -9.31 14.60 -9.51
CA ARG A 136 -10.08 15.01 -10.70
C ARG A 136 -10.75 16.37 -10.49
N GLN A 137 -11.33 16.63 -9.31
CA GLN A 137 -11.95 17.92 -9.00
C GLN A 137 -10.94 19.07 -9.03
N LYS A 138 -9.73 18.88 -8.47
CA LYS A 138 -8.67 19.88 -8.52
C LYS A 138 -8.20 20.18 -9.95
N GLU A 139 -8.16 19.17 -10.79
CA GLU A 139 -7.73 19.31 -12.19
C GLU A 139 -8.77 20.07 -13.02
N VAL A 140 -10.06 19.76 -12.86
CA VAL A 140 -11.16 20.51 -13.49
C VAL A 140 -11.09 21.99 -13.10
N HIS A 141 -10.98 22.28 -11.80
CA HIS A 141 -10.90 23.67 -11.33
C HIS A 141 -9.70 24.44 -11.89
N ARG A 142 -8.56 23.77 -12.11
CA ARG A 142 -7.37 24.39 -12.72
C ARG A 142 -7.59 24.75 -14.20
N ILE A 143 -8.41 23.97 -14.92
CA ILE A 143 -8.75 24.24 -16.31
C ILE A 143 -9.70 25.43 -16.40
N ASP A 144 -10.71 25.51 -15.52
CA ASP A 144 -11.68 26.62 -15.49
C ASP A 144 -11.05 27.98 -15.13
N GLN A 145 -9.86 27.98 -14.53
CA GLN A 145 -9.09 29.19 -14.18
C GLN A 145 -8.15 29.69 -15.28
N ARG A 146 -8.07 29.00 -16.43
CA ARG A 146 -7.27 29.39 -17.60
C ARG A 146 -8.13 29.97 -18.69
#